data_AF-A0A7X6PYW7-F1
#
_entry.id   AF-A0A7X6PYW7-F1
#
_cell.length_a   1.000
_cell.length_b   1.000
_cell.length_c   1.000
_cell.angle_alpha   90.00
_cell.angle_beta   90.00
_cell.angle_gamma   90.00
#
_symmetry.space_group_name_H-M   'P 1'
#
loop_
_entity.id
_entity.type
_entity.pdbx_description
1 polymer ?
#
loop_
_entity_poly.entity_id
_entity_poly.type
_entity_poly.pdbx_seq_one_letter_code
_entity_poly.pdbx_strand_id
1 'polypeptide(L)'
;MEQNYIHPHESQISPHDIESARIDAQSLISVRDIMTPVTFNVNEHTRIQDVADAMLRGQIHRVFVTRDESLVGIITTMDLLSAVRDL
;
A
#
# COMPACT_ATOMS: atom_id res chain seq x y z
N MET A 1 19.04 9.92 -12.64
CA MET A 1 18.83 8.51 -13.01
C MET A 1 17.74 7.97 -12.08
N GLU A 2 16.49 8.23 -12.40
CA GLU A 2 15.33 7.75 -11.62
C GLU A 2 14.78 6.54 -12.37
N GLN A 3 15.05 5.34 -11.86
CA GLN A 3 14.40 4.14 -12.36
C GLN A 3 13.09 3.97 -11.60
N ASN A 4 11.98 4.36 -12.24
CA ASN A 4 10.63 4.01 -11.82
C ASN A 4 10.50 2.49 -11.82
N TYR A 5 10.43 1.89 -10.63
CA TYR A 5 10.19 0.47 -10.44
C TYR A 5 8.71 0.16 -10.70
N ILE A 6 8.36 -0.03 -11.97
CA ILE A 6 7.05 -0.56 -12.36
C ILE A 6 7.13 -2.08 -12.21
N HIS A 7 6.38 -2.64 -11.27
CA HIS A 7 6.21 -4.09 -11.19
C HIS A 7 5.62 -4.59 -12.53
N PRO A 8 6.19 -5.63 -13.17
CA PRO A 8 5.80 -6.05 -14.52
C PRO A 8 4.37 -6.64 -14.63
N HIS A 9 3.62 -6.75 -13.54
CA HIS A 9 2.29 -7.39 -13.52
C HIS A 9 1.10 -6.41 -13.68
N GLU A 10 1.32 -5.10 -13.85
CA GLU A 10 0.22 -4.15 -14.14
C GLU A 10 -0.20 -4.11 -15.62
N SER A 11 0.48 -4.89 -16.48
CA SER A 11 0.29 -4.86 -17.93
C SER A 11 -1.03 -5.46 -18.44
N GLN A 12 -1.98 -5.83 -17.57
CA GLN A 12 -3.25 -6.45 -17.98
C GLN A 12 -4.44 -6.00 -17.13
N ILE A 13 -4.61 -4.71 -16.89
CA ILE A 13 -5.97 -4.23 -16.59
C ILE A 13 -6.71 -4.22 -17.93
N SER A 14 -7.60 -5.20 -18.15
CA SER A 14 -8.42 -5.23 -19.36
C SER A 14 -9.29 -3.97 -19.39
N PRO A 15 -9.56 -3.36 -20.56
CA PRO A 15 -10.54 -2.29 -20.67
C PRO A 15 -11.90 -2.66 -20.05
N HIS A 16 -12.22 -3.96 -20.02
CA HIS A 16 -13.41 -4.50 -19.37
C HIS A 16 -13.37 -4.40 -17.83
N ASP A 17 -12.20 -4.53 -17.21
CA ASP A 17 -12.06 -4.42 -15.75
C ASP A 17 -12.28 -2.96 -15.31
N ILE A 18 -11.77 -2.00 -16.09
CA ILE A 18 -11.99 -0.56 -15.88
C ILE A 18 -13.47 -0.21 -16.04
N GLU A 19 -14.14 -0.79 -17.05
CA GLU A 19 -15.57 -0.58 -17.28
C GLU A 19 -16.41 -1.15 -16.14
N SER A 20 -16.09 -2.34 -15.61
CA SER A 20 -16.79 -2.91 -14.45
C SER A 20 -16.59 -2.11 -13.16
N ALA A 21 -15.50 -1.34 -13.08
CA ALA A 21 -15.22 -0.43 -11.98
C ALA A 21 -15.87 0.95 -12.17
N ARG A 22 -16.57 1.21 -13.30
CA ARG A 22 -17.37 2.43 -13.47
C ARG A 22 -18.58 2.32 -12.56
N ILE A 23 -18.46 2.96 -11.41
CA ILE A 23 -19.58 3.25 -10.54
C ILE A 23 -20.50 4.19 -11.31
N ASP A 24 -21.72 3.73 -11.61
CA ASP A 24 -22.77 4.60 -12.15
C ASP A 24 -22.87 5.86 -11.30
N ALA A 25 -22.94 7.03 -11.94
CA ALA A 25 -22.81 8.36 -11.32
C ALA A 25 -23.89 8.73 -10.28
N GLN A 26 -24.66 7.75 -9.79
CA GLN A 26 -25.70 7.88 -8.77
C GLN A 26 -25.26 7.38 -7.38
N SER A 27 -24.06 6.83 -7.24
CA SER A 27 -23.52 6.47 -5.93
C SER A 27 -22.92 7.70 -5.24
N LEU A 28 -23.65 8.26 -4.26
CA LEU A 28 -23.26 9.43 -3.45
C LEU A 28 -22.15 9.15 -2.42
N ILE A 29 -21.56 7.95 -2.41
CA ILE A 29 -20.52 7.59 -1.44
C ILE A 29 -19.13 7.95 -1.97
N SER A 30 -18.42 8.77 -1.22
CA SER A 30 -17.03 9.14 -1.51
C SER A 30 -16.07 8.06 -1.02
N VAL A 31 -14.85 8.04 -1.57
CA VAL A 31 -13.76 7.18 -1.05
C VAL A 31 -13.56 7.39 0.46
N ARG A 32 -13.76 8.62 0.93
CA ARG A 32 -13.66 8.98 2.35
C ARG A 32 -14.66 8.23 3.23
N ASP A 33 -15.83 7.90 2.69
CA ASP A 33 -16.91 7.25 3.43
C ASP A 33 -16.67 5.74 3.61
N ILE A 34 -15.85 5.14 2.73
CA ILE A 34 -15.56 3.71 2.73
C ILE A 34 -14.14 3.37 3.19
N MET A 35 -13.22 4.33 3.16
CA MET A 35 -11.83 4.07 3.54
C MET A 35 -11.73 3.78 5.03
N THR A 36 -10.93 2.80 5.40
CA THR A 36 -10.44 2.69 6.77
C THR A 36 -9.45 3.84 7.01
N PRO A 37 -9.67 4.71 8.01
CA PRO A 37 -8.73 5.78 8.32
C PRO A 37 -7.32 5.21 8.52
N VAL A 38 -6.33 5.90 7.96
CA VAL A 38 -4.92 5.52 8.08
C VAL A 38 -4.49 5.62 9.55
N THR A 39 -4.48 4.48 10.23
CA THR A 39 -4.16 4.39 11.67
C THR A 39 -2.75 3.89 11.93
N PHE A 40 -2.10 3.32 10.92
CA PHE A 40 -0.77 2.72 11.06
C PHE A 40 0.20 3.29 10.03
N ASN A 41 1.07 4.18 10.52
CA ASN A 41 2.24 4.64 9.80
C ASN A 41 3.50 4.43 10.64
N VAL A 42 4.64 4.38 9.96
CA VAL A 42 5.97 4.29 10.58
C VAL A 42 6.86 5.37 9.97
N ASN A 43 7.88 5.79 10.72
CA ASN A 43 8.93 6.64 10.16
C ASN A 43 9.81 5.83 9.21
N GLU A 44 10.34 6.45 8.16
CA GLU A 44 11.23 5.80 7.17
C GLU A 44 12.52 5.17 7.73
N HIS A 45 12.97 5.55 8.91
CA HIS A 45 14.12 4.95 9.59
C HIS A 45 13.73 3.81 10.54
N THR A 46 12.45 3.43 10.60
CA THR A 46 11.96 2.31 11.40
C THR A 46 12.56 1.01 10.89
N ARG A 47 13.08 0.18 11.80
CA ARG A 47 13.68 -1.11 11.41
C ARG A 47 12.61 -2.04 10.86
N ILE A 48 12.99 -2.85 9.88
CA ILE A 48 12.07 -3.77 9.21
C ILE A 48 11.39 -4.77 10.17
N GLN A 49 12.08 -5.16 11.23
CA GLN A 49 11.56 -6.03 12.29
C GLN A 49 10.40 -5.36 13.03
N ASP A 50 10.55 -4.08 13.36
CA ASP A 50 9.52 -3.31 14.07
C ASP A 50 8.29 -3.07 13.16
N VAL A 51 8.49 -2.97 11.82
CA VAL A 51 7.41 -2.92 10.82
C VAL A 51 6.65 -4.26 10.77
N ALA A 52 7.36 -5.39 10.73
CA ALA A 52 6.75 -6.72 10.73
C ALA A 52 5.91 -6.95 12.00
N ASP A 53 6.46 -6.56 13.15
CA ASP A 53 5.80 -6.55 14.44
C ASP A 53 4.51 -5.73 14.46
N ALA A 54 4.53 -4.53 13.86
CA ALA A 54 3.35 -3.69 13.73
C ALA A 54 2.28 -4.35 12.85
N MET A 55 2.67 -4.97 11.73
CA MET A 55 1.75 -5.73 10.87
C MET A 55 1.11 -6.90 11.60
N LEU A 56 1.88 -7.68 12.36
CA LEU A 56 1.40 -8.82 13.13
C LEU A 56 0.41 -8.38 14.24
N ARG A 57 0.78 -7.36 15.02
CA ARG A 57 -0.08 -6.85 16.11
C ARG A 57 -1.35 -6.19 15.59
N GLY A 58 -1.24 -5.43 14.51
CA GLY A 58 -2.36 -4.74 13.88
C GLY A 58 -3.24 -5.63 13.02
N GLN A 59 -2.80 -6.86 12.71
CA GLN A 59 -3.42 -7.75 11.71
C GLN A 59 -3.63 -7.03 10.36
N ILE A 60 -2.62 -6.26 9.94
CA ILE A 60 -2.64 -5.46 8.71
C ILE A 60 -1.59 -5.94 7.72
N HIS A 61 -1.89 -5.81 6.43
CA HIS A 61 -0.99 -6.25 5.35
C HIS A 61 -0.15 -5.13 4.75
N ARG A 62 -0.43 -3.88 5.13
CA ARG A 62 0.17 -2.68 4.53
C ARG A 62 0.42 -1.64 5.62
N VAL A 63 1.59 -1.02 5.57
CA VAL A 63 1.99 0.06 6.48
C VAL A 63 2.45 1.25 5.65
N PHE A 64 1.98 2.44 6.00
CA PHE A 64 2.43 3.67 5.37
C PHE A 64 3.75 4.13 5.96
N VAL A 65 4.68 4.54 5.11
CA VAL A 65 5.98 5.09 5.51
C VAL A 65 5.93 6.59 5.40
N THR A 66 6.33 7.29 6.45
CA THR A 66 6.29 8.75 6.54
C THR A 66 7.66 9.36 6.82
N ARG A 67 7.90 10.55 6.25
CA ARG A 67 9.01 11.46 6.54
C ARG A 67 8.41 12.82 6.83
N ASP A 68 8.69 13.39 7.99
CA ASP A 68 8.19 14.72 8.38
C ASP A 68 6.68 14.89 8.10
N GLU A 69 5.88 13.93 8.58
CA GLU A 69 4.42 13.83 8.38
C GLU A 69 3.94 13.63 6.93
N SER A 70 4.86 13.62 5.96
CA SER A 70 4.55 13.37 4.56
C SER A 70 4.61 11.88 4.26
N LEU A 71 3.60 11.36 3.56
CA LEU A 71 3.60 10.00 3.04
C LEU A 71 4.67 9.86 1.95
N VAL A 72 5.64 8.97 2.16
CA VAL A 72 6.76 8.74 1.22
C VAL A 72 6.78 7.34 0.63
N GLY A 73 6.00 6.40 1.17
CA GLY A 73 5.98 5.03 0.65
C GLY A 73 4.99 4.12 1.37
N ILE A 74 4.94 2.88 0.89
CA ILE A 74 4.10 1.81 1.45
C ILE A 74 4.96 0.55 1.52
N ILE A 75 4.92 -0.13 2.66
CA ILE A 75 5.51 -1.47 2.82
C ILE A 75 4.36 -2.47 2.92
N THR A 76 4.46 -3.57 2.19
CA THR A 76 3.51 -4.68 2.19
C THR A 76 4.12 -5.94 2.80
N THR A 77 3.29 -6.92 3.14
CA THR A 77 3.77 -8.23 3.58
C THR A 77 4.63 -8.95 2.53
N MET A 78 4.43 -8.68 1.25
CA MET A 78 5.26 -9.26 0.17
C MET A 78 6.66 -8.64 0.12
N ASP A 79 6.80 -7.38 0.51
CA ASP A 79 8.12 -6.73 0.63
C ASP A 79 8.91 -7.35 1.78
N LEU A 80 8.24 -7.64 2.91
CA LEU A 80 8.87 -8.37 4.03
C LEU A 80 9.34 -9.77 3.60
N LEU A 81 8.52 -10.49 2.83
CA LEU A 81 8.91 -11.81 2.30
C LEU A 81 10.13 -11.70 1.36
N SER A 82 10.16 -10.67 0.51
CA SER A 82 11.29 -10.41 -0.38
C SER A 82 12.56 -10.08 0.41
N ALA A 83 12.45 -9.26 1.46
CA ALA A 83 13.57 -8.94 2.33
C ALA A 83 14.14 -10.19 3.02
N VAL A 84 13.30 -11.12 3.46
CA VAL A 84 13.74 -12.40 4.04
C VAL A 84 14.40 -13.32 3.01
N ARG A 85 13.92 -13.33 1.76
CA ARG A 85 14.54 -14.11 0.67
C ARG A 85 15.96 -13.64 0.37
N ASP A 86 16.19 -12.33 0.49
CA ASP A 86 17.45 -11.68 0.11
C ASP A 86 18.46 -11.57 1.27
N LEU A 87 18.13 -12.12 2.46
CA LEU A 87 19.04 -12.34 3.58
C LEU A 87 19.93 -13.57 3.36
#